data_AF-C5VUV2-F1
#
_entry.id   AF-C5VUV2-F1
#
_cell.length_a   1.000
_cell.length_b   1.000
_cell.length_c   1.000
_cell.angle_alpha   90.00
_cell.angle_beta   90.00
_cell.angle_gamma   90.00
#
_symmetry.space_group_name_H-M   'P 1'
#
loop_
_entity.id
_entity.type
_entity.pdbx_description
1 polymer ?
#
loop_
_entity_poly.entity_id
_entity_poly.type
_entity_poly.pdbx_seq_one_letter_code
_entity_poly.pdbx_strand_id
1 'polypeptide(L)' 'MRLFIAEKPALGQVIAEALGTVIRKDGYFECGSHDIVTWCVGHLLELAPPEVHNPDYKNWVQADLPLKLRPAKYQPL' A
#
# COMPACT_ATOMS: atom_id res chain seq x y z
N MET A 1 -20.62 -8.19 2.73
CA MET A 1 -19.72 -7.03 2.87
C MET A 1 -18.60 -7.18 1.87
N ARG A 2 -18.51 -6.28 0.88
CA ARG A 2 -17.40 -6.24 -0.08
C ARG A 2 -16.50 -5.05 0.24
N LEU A 3 -15.18 -5.24 0.14
CA LEU A 3 -14.18 -4.19 0.31
C LEU A 3 -13.57 -3.83 -1.04
N PHE A 4 -13.63 -2.56 -1.40
CA PHE A 4 -12.96 -1.99 -2.56
C PHE A 4 -11.76 -1.17 -2.08
N ILE A 5 -10.58 -1.42 -2.66
CA ILE A 5 -9.35 -0.68 -2.37
C ILE A 5 -8.96 0.07 -3.65
N ALA A 6 -9.15 1.38 -3.65
CA ALA A 6 -8.78 2.23 -4.77
C ALA A 6 -7.31 2.71 -4.68
N GLU A 7 -6.74 3.12 -5.82
CA GLU A 7 -5.39 3.69 -5.91
C GLU A 7 -5.22 5.00 -5.13
N LYS A 8 -6.28 5.82 -5.09
CA LYS A 8 -6.25 7.20 -4.58
C LYS A 8 -7.63 7.64 -4.09
N PRO A 9 -7.71 8.65 -3.21
CA PRO A 9 -8.98 9.10 -2.62
C PRO A 9 -10.04 9.46 -3.68
N ALA A 10 -9.64 10.17 -4.73
CA ALA A 10 -10.55 10.62 -5.79
C ALA A 10 -11.22 9.43 -6.52
N LEU A 11 -10.50 8.33 -6.75
CA LEU A 11 -11.07 7.14 -7.37
C LEU A 11 -11.99 6.40 -6.39
N GLY A 12 -11.61 6.32 -5.11
CA GLY A 12 -12.46 5.76 -4.07
C GLY A 12 -13.80 6.49 -3.96
N GLN A 13 -13.80 7.81 -4.08
CA GLN A 13 -15.03 8.61 -4.07
C GLN A 13 -15.95 8.26 -5.26
N VAL A 14 -15.42 8.17 -6.48
CA VAL A 14 -16.21 7.81 -7.67
C VAL A 14 -16.84 6.41 -7.52
N ILE A 15 -16.09 5.44 -6.99
CA ILE A 15 -16.61 4.10 -6.72
C ILE A 15 -17.72 4.14 -5.68
N ALA A 16 -17.52 4.89 -4.57
CA ALA A 16 -18.51 5.01 -3.51
C ALA A 16 -19.83 5.61 -4.02
N GLU A 17 -19.75 6.70 -4.80
CA GLU A 17 -20.91 7.35 -5.40
C GLU A 17 -21.69 6.42 -6.35
N ALA A 18 -20.99 5.54 -7.08
CA ALA A 18 -21.62 4.54 -7.94
C ALA A 18 -22.32 3.40 -7.16
N LEU A 19 -21.91 3.15 -5.91
CA LEU A 19 -22.49 2.10 -5.04
C LEU A 19 -23.74 2.58 -4.27
N GLY A 20 -24.10 3.86 -4.37
CA GLY A 20 -25.32 4.42 -3.80
C GLY A 20 -25.05 5.35 -2.61
N THR A 21 -25.75 5.14 -1.49
CA THR A 21 -25.60 5.99 -0.29
C THR A 21 -24.16 5.95 0.20
N VAL A 22 -23.53 7.12 0.38
CA VAL A 22 -22.16 7.26 0.86
C VAL A 22 -22.14 7.87 2.25
N ILE A 23 -21.56 7.15 3.21
CA ILE A 23 -21.24 7.68 4.54
C ILE A 23 -19.73 7.78 4.64
N ARG A 24 -19.22 9.01 4.76
CA ARG A 24 -17.79 9.27 4.91
C ARG A 24 -17.32 8.94 6.33
N LYS A 25 -16.21 8.22 6.41
CA LYS A 25 -15.48 7.91 7.64
C LYS A 25 -14.02 8.33 7.48
N ASP A 26 -13.21 8.11 8.53
CA ASP A 26 -11.78 8.38 8.47
C ASP A 26 -11.07 7.28 7.67
N GLY A 27 -10.57 7.61 6.48
CA GLY A 27 -9.87 6.69 5.58
C GLY A 27 -10.74 5.75 4.74
N TYR A 28 -12.07 5.85 4.77
CA TYR A 28 -12.96 5.04 3.93
C TYR A 28 -14.37 5.64 3.80
N PHE A 29 -15.17 5.03 2.92
CA PHE A 29 -16.60 5.24 2.75
C PHE A 29 -17.35 3.95 3.07
N GLU A 30 -18.46 4.06 3.80
CA GLU A 30 -19.48 3.02 3.86
C GLU A 30 -20.49 3.28 2.74
N CYS A 31 -20.86 2.24 2.01
CA CYS A 31 -21.65 2.34 0.79
C CYS A 31 -22.85 1.38 0.78
N GLY A 32 -23.99 1.87 0.30
CA GLY A 32 -25.18 1.06 0.10
C GLY A 32 -25.62 0.34 1.37
N SER A 33 -25.91 -0.97 1.28
CA SER A 33 -26.34 -1.74 2.45
C SER A 33 -25.18 -2.18 3.34
N HIS A 34 -24.04 -2.65 2.80
CA HIS A 34 -22.93 -3.22 3.58
C HIS A 34 -21.55 -3.18 2.87
N ASP A 35 -21.33 -2.31 1.88
CA ASP A 35 -20.04 -2.25 1.16
C ASP A 35 -19.11 -1.18 1.75
N ILE A 36 -17.80 -1.38 1.61
CA ILE A 36 -16.77 -0.45 2.08
C ILE A 36 -15.85 -0.09 0.92
N VAL A 37 -15.56 1.20 0.76
CA VAL A 37 -14.56 1.71 -0.19
C VAL A 37 -13.47 2.44 0.57
N THR A 38 -12.24 1.96 0.49
CA THR A 38 -11.03 2.63 1.00
C THR A 38 -10.05 2.86 -0.14
N TRP A 39 -8.91 3.49 0.15
CA TRP A 39 -7.91 3.81 -0.86
C TRP A 39 -6.49 3.83 -0.29
N CYS A 40 -5.53 3.62 -1.18
CA CYS A 40 -4.14 3.96 -0.94
C CYS A 40 -3.89 5.46 -1.18
N VAL A 41 -2.73 5.95 -0.75
CA VAL A 41 -2.21 7.26 -1.15
C VAL A 41 -0.86 7.03 -1.81
N GLY A 42 -0.89 6.64 -3.09
CA GLY A 42 0.30 6.14 -3.78
C GLY A 42 0.66 4.73 -3.31
N HIS A 43 1.96 4.43 -3.23
CA HIS A 43 2.43 3.16 -2.68
C HIS A 43 2.27 3.15 -1.16
N LEU A 44 1.74 2.06 -0.60
CA LEU A 44 1.72 1.85 0.86
C LEU A 44 2.98 1.14 1.37
N LEU A 45 3.72 0.51 0.45
CA LEU A 45 4.90 -0.27 0.73
C LEU A 45 6.00 0.11 -0.25
N GLU A 46 7.23 0.10 0.24
CA GLU A 46 8.43 0.21 -0.56
C GLU A 46 9.33 -1.02 -0.33
N LEU A 47 10.32 -1.21 -1.22
CA LEU A 47 11.33 -2.25 -1.02
C LEU A 47 12.15 -1.89 0.22
N ALA A 48 12.34 -2.87 1.10
CA ALA A 48 13.21 -2.69 2.24
C ALA A 48 14.65 -2.46 1.75
N PRO A 49 15.40 -1.55 2.40
CA PRO A 49 16.77 -1.26 2.00
C PRO A 49 17.69 -2.47 2.28
N PRO A 50 18.84 -2.58 1.59
CA PRO A 50 19.72 -3.74 1.69
C PRO A 50 20.11 -4.17 3.11
N GLU A 51 20.31 -3.20 4.00
CA GLU A 51 20.66 -3.43 5.40
C GLU A 51 19.59 -4.20 6.20
N VAL A 52 18.33 -4.19 5.74
CA VAL A 52 17.25 -5.03 6.31
C VAL A 52 17.40 -6.50 5.89
N HIS A 53 18.10 -6.78 4.79
CA HIS A 53 18.48 -8.13 4.39
C HIS A 53 19.74 -8.61 5.11
N ASN A 54 20.77 -7.78 5.13
CA ASN A 54 22.01 -8.01 5.87
C ASN A 54 22.56 -6.66 6.37
N PRO A 55 22.70 -6.44 7.69
CA PRO A 55 23.22 -5.19 8.24
C PRO A 55 24.55 -4.71 7.64
N ASP A 56 25.40 -5.63 7.17
CA ASP A 56 26.68 -5.30 6.55
C ASP A 56 26.52 -4.49 5.25
N TYR A 57 25.41 -4.69 4.53
CA TYR A 57 25.09 -3.98 3.28
C TYR A 57 24.83 -2.48 3.47
N LYS A 58 24.76 -2.01 4.72
CA LYS A 58 24.77 -0.57 5.02
C LYS A 58 26.02 0.13 4.47
N ASN A 59 27.16 -0.59 4.44
CA ASN A 59 28.41 -0.10 3.84
C ASN A 59 28.62 -0.78 2.48
N TRP A 60 28.76 0.01 1.43
CA TRP A 60 28.88 -0.54 0.08
C TRP A 60 30.32 -0.94 -0.24
N VAL A 61 30.53 -2.23 -0.46
CA VAL A 61 31.81 -2.77 -0.91
C VAL A 61 31.63 -3.67 -2.13
N GLN A 62 32.61 -3.64 -3.04
CA GLN A 62 32.50 -4.37 -4.31
C GLN A 62 32.40 -5.90 -4.12
N ALA A 63 33.00 -6.43 -3.04
CA ALA A 63 32.98 -7.86 -2.73
C ALA A 63 31.58 -8.42 -2.42
N ASP A 64 30.65 -7.56 -2.00
CA ASP A 64 29.28 -7.97 -1.67
C ASP A 64 28.37 -8.02 -2.89
N LEU A 65 28.82 -7.50 -4.04
CA LEU A 65 28.02 -7.41 -5.25
C LEU A 65 28.06 -8.73 -6.06
N PRO A 66 26.92 -9.20 -6.58
CA PRO A 66 25.57 -8.65 -6.40
C PRO A 66 24.96 -8.99 -5.03
N LEU A 67 24.30 -8.01 -4.42
CA LEU A 67 23.64 -8.17 -3.11
C LEU A 67 22.56 -9.27 -3.16
N LYS A 68 22.52 -10.12 -2.14
CA LYS A 68 21.53 -11.21 -2.03
C LYS A 68 20.20 -10.69 -1.44
N LEU A 69 19.43 -9.97 -2.26
CA LEU A 69 18.18 -9.29 -1.85
C LEU A 69 16.89 -10.11 -2.08
N ARG A 70 17.00 -11.39 -2.46
CA ARG A 70 15.84 -12.26 -2.71
C ARG A 70 15.66 -13.28 -1.58
N PRO A 71 14.41 -13.57 -1.15
CA PRO A 71 13.16 -12.93 -1.57
C PRO A 71 13.08 -11.46 -1.15
N ALA A 72 12.33 -10.65 -1.92
CA ALA A 72 12.20 -9.22 -1.63
C ALA A 72 11.51 -9.02 -0.28
N LYS A 73 12.04 -8.11 0.53
CA LYS A 73 11.37 -7.61 1.73
C LYS A 73 10.74 -6.26 1.41
N TYR A 74 9.58 -6.00 1.99
CA TYR A 74 8.87 -4.73 1.86
C TYR A 74 8.72 -4.10 3.25
N GLN A 75 8.72 -2.77 3.31
CA GLN A 75 8.41 -2.02 4.52
C GLN A 75 7.32 -0.98 4.22
N PRO A 76 6.50 -0.59 5.21
CA PRO A 76 5.61 0.56 5.08
C PRO A 76 6.40 1.80 4.65
N LEU A 77 5.81 2.56 3.72
CA LEU A 77 6.28 3.90 3.39
C LEU A 77 6.07 4.86 4.56
#